data_AF-A0A6P9B4G7-F1
#
_entry.id   AF-A0A6P9B4G7-F1
#
_cell.length_a   1.000
_cell.length_b   1.000
_cell.length_c   1.000
_cell.angle_alpha   90.00
_cell.angle_beta   90.00
_cell.angle_gamma   90.00
#
_symmetry.space_group_name_H-M   'P 1'
#
loop_
_entity.id
_entity.type
_entity.pdbx_description
1 polymer ?
#
loop_
_entity_poly.entity_id
_entity_poly.type
_entity_poly.pdbx_seq_one_letter_code
_entity_poly.pdbx_strand_id
1 'polypeptide(L)'
;HKETVTLAGARRASFHTLWSPFLPSQGIEEELENQANTLGSPQQHWCNNCQLYCLPHTFHCRWCNICVEEFDHHCLWVNNCIGCHNFRFFLLFIFFLTSYDLVVLLACFTYLALNSQEPFGVEKICTVLLTIPAASCLVPLLILLSHQIITVVAAQDSGTFKDPFASHLSAWRSH
;
A
#
# COMPACT_ATOMS: atom_id res chain seq x y z
N HIS A 1 -2.88 -31.49 -22.80
CA HIS A 1 -1.96 -31.05 -21.73
C HIS A 1 -1.47 -29.66 -22.08
N LYS A 2 -1.82 -28.55 -21.42
CA LYS A 2 -2.36 -28.25 -20.08
C LYS A 2 -3.25 -27.01 -20.24
N GLU A 3 -4.56 -27.09 -19.99
CA GLU A 3 -5.20 -26.66 -18.73
C GLU A 3 -4.91 -25.20 -18.35
N THR A 4 -5.70 -24.29 -18.89
CA THR A 4 -5.91 -22.93 -18.38
C THR A 4 -6.76 -23.02 -17.11
N VAL A 5 -6.14 -22.78 -15.97
CA VAL A 5 -6.84 -22.63 -14.68
C VAL A 5 -7.50 -21.25 -14.65
N THR A 6 -8.76 -21.20 -15.06
CA THR A 6 -9.69 -20.13 -14.72
C THR A 6 -10.50 -20.56 -13.49
N LEU A 7 -10.16 -20.00 -12.32
CA LEU A 7 -10.96 -20.06 -11.10
C LEU A 7 -10.91 -18.66 -10.49
N ALA A 8 -11.99 -18.01 -10.08
CA ALA A 8 -13.38 -18.42 -9.94
C ALA A 8 -14.24 -17.16 -9.74
N GLY A 9 -15.53 -17.24 -10.06
CA GLY A 9 -16.50 -16.36 -9.40
C GLY A 9 -17.72 -15.93 -10.20
N ALA A 10 -18.57 -16.87 -10.64
CA ALA A 10 -20.03 -16.68 -10.58
C ALA A 10 -20.74 -18.00 -10.91
N ARG A 11 -21.32 -18.61 -9.89
CA ARG A 11 -22.19 -19.78 -10.02
C ARG A 11 -23.41 -19.41 -10.86
N ARG A 12 -23.64 -20.13 -11.96
CA ARG A 12 -24.88 -20.07 -12.72
C ARG A 12 -25.96 -20.80 -11.93
N ALA A 13 -26.68 -20.07 -11.08
CA ALA A 13 -27.91 -20.57 -10.50
C ALA A 13 -29.02 -20.52 -11.57
N SER A 14 -29.49 -21.70 -11.97
CA SER A 14 -30.70 -21.87 -12.76
C SER A 14 -31.92 -21.49 -11.92
N PHE A 15 -32.52 -20.34 -12.21
CA PHE A 15 -33.92 -20.09 -11.92
C PHE A 15 -34.58 -19.52 -13.19
N HIS A 16 -35.40 -20.37 -13.81
CA HIS A 16 -36.38 -19.95 -14.80
C HIS A 16 -37.44 -19.09 -14.08
N THR A 17 -37.41 -17.77 -14.27
CA THR A 17 -38.60 -16.89 -14.20
C THR A 17 -38.33 -15.59 -14.96
N LEU A 18 -38.92 -15.51 -16.15
CA LEU A 18 -39.56 -14.33 -16.75
C LEU A 18 -38.89 -12.96 -16.50
N TRP A 19 -37.83 -12.64 -17.25
CA TRP A 19 -37.56 -11.24 -17.61
C TRP A 19 -36.94 -11.17 -19.01
N SER A 20 -37.46 -10.24 -19.80
CA SER A 20 -37.15 -9.95 -21.20
C SER A 20 -35.65 -9.90 -21.52
N PRO A 21 -35.19 -10.35 -22.72
CA PRO A 21 -33.83 -10.14 -23.17
C PRO A 21 -33.67 -8.68 -23.64
N PHE A 22 -33.42 -7.77 -22.69
CA PHE A 22 -32.83 -6.48 -23.04
C PHE A 22 -31.36 -6.74 -23.42
N LEU A 23 -31.14 -7.04 -24.69
CA LEU A 23 -29.84 -6.87 -25.35
C LEU A 23 -29.39 -5.42 -25.07
N PRO A 24 -28.17 -5.17 -24.54
CA PRO A 24 -27.66 -3.82 -24.46
C PRO A 24 -27.64 -3.26 -25.88
N SER A 25 -28.25 -2.08 -26.06
CA SER A 25 -28.22 -1.38 -27.35
C SER A 25 -26.77 -1.24 -27.81
N GLN A 26 -26.48 -1.61 -29.06
CA GLN A 26 -25.14 -1.61 -29.66
C GLN A 26 -24.34 -0.30 -29.44
N GLY A 27 -25.03 0.82 -29.19
CA GLY A 27 -24.39 2.09 -28.84
C GLY A 27 -23.66 2.13 -27.49
N ILE A 28 -24.00 1.30 -26.49
CA ILE A 28 -23.30 1.32 -25.19
C ILE A 28 -21.95 0.59 -25.28
N GLU A 29 -21.90 -0.55 -25.98
CA GLU A 29 -20.64 -1.27 -26.23
C GLU A 29 -19.69 -0.43 -27.09
N GLU A 30 -20.22 0.23 -28.11
CA GLU A 30 -19.45 1.13 -28.98
C GLU A 30 -18.94 2.38 -28.24
N GLU A 31 -19.72 2.97 -27.32
CA GLU A 31 -19.28 4.10 -26.47
C GLU A 31 -18.17 3.67 -25.49
N LEU A 32 -18.29 2.48 -24.88
CA LEU A 32 -17.28 1.93 -23.96
C LEU A 32 -15.99 1.56 -24.70
N GLU A 33 -16.09 0.99 -25.90
CA GLU A 33 -14.94 0.66 -26.74
C GLU A 33 -14.28 1.94 -27.29
N ASN A 34 -15.05 2.95 -27.67
CA ASN A 34 -14.53 4.27 -28.05
C ASN A 34 -13.88 5.02 -26.89
N GLN A 35 -14.40 4.89 -25.67
CA GLN A 35 -13.74 5.41 -24.45
C GLN A 35 -12.45 4.65 -24.12
N ALA A 36 -12.43 3.33 -24.30
CA ALA A 36 -11.22 2.52 -24.13
C ALA A 36 -10.15 2.84 -25.20
N ASN A 37 -10.57 3.10 -26.43
CA ASN A 37 -9.70 3.47 -27.54
C ASN A 37 -9.17 4.91 -27.43
N THR A 38 -9.93 5.84 -26.86
CA THR A 38 -9.49 7.23 -26.60
C THR A 38 -8.58 7.37 -25.37
N LEU A 39 -8.72 6.50 -24.36
CA LEU A 39 -7.78 6.46 -23.23
C LEU A 39 -6.45 5.75 -23.54
N GLY A 40 -6.36 5.04 -24.68
CA GLY A 40 -5.24 4.18 -25.01
C GLY A 40 -5.18 2.98 -24.07
N SER A 41 -5.26 1.76 -24.62
CA SER A 41 -5.12 0.56 -23.79
C SER A 41 -3.80 0.62 -23.02
N PRO A 42 -3.78 0.46 -21.68
CA PRO A 42 -2.54 0.45 -20.93
C PRO A 42 -1.59 -0.60 -21.52
N GLN A 43 -0.39 -0.17 -21.96
CA GLN A 43 0.55 -1.08 -22.63
C GLN A 43 0.96 -2.19 -21.67
N GLN A 44 0.41 -3.38 -21.87
CA GLN A 44 0.74 -4.57 -21.11
C GLN A 44 2.14 -5.05 -21.50
N HIS A 45 2.90 -5.53 -20.52
CA HIS A 45 4.24 -6.08 -20.75
C HIS A 45 4.31 -7.52 -20.24
N TRP A 46 5.19 -8.32 -20.82
CA TRP A 46 5.34 -9.72 -20.46
C TRP A 46 6.38 -9.91 -19.35
N CYS A 47 6.03 -10.66 -18.29
CA CYS A 47 6.99 -11.09 -17.27
C CYS A 47 7.53 -12.49 -17.60
N ASN A 48 8.83 -12.61 -17.84
CA ASN A 48 9.49 -13.89 -18.12
C ASN A 48 9.48 -14.87 -16.93
N ASN A 49 9.52 -14.36 -15.70
CA ASN A 49 9.59 -15.17 -14.49
C ASN A 49 8.24 -15.78 -14.13
N CYS A 50 7.17 -14.98 -14.17
CA CYS A 50 5.82 -15.42 -13.81
C CYS A 50 5.01 -15.92 -15.02
N GLN A 51 5.51 -15.75 -16.24
CA GLN A 51 4.86 -16.14 -17.48
C GLN A 51 3.43 -15.59 -17.62
N LEU A 52 3.27 -14.29 -17.35
CA LEU A 52 1.99 -13.59 -17.42
C LEU A 52 2.15 -12.20 -18.03
N TYR A 53 1.06 -11.70 -18.63
CA TYR A 53 0.96 -10.31 -19.07
C TYR A 53 0.62 -9.43 -17.88
N CYS A 54 1.48 -8.45 -17.63
CA CYS A 54 1.40 -7.49 -16.55
C CYS A 54 0.80 -6.17 -17.05
N LEU A 55 0.00 -5.53 -16.19
CA LEU A 55 -0.44 -4.15 -16.36
C LEU A 55 0.77 -3.18 -16.29
N PRO A 56 0.66 -1.95 -16.80
CA PRO A 56 1.69 -0.93 -16.61
C PRO A 56 1.95 -0.71 -15.12
N HIS A 57 3.19 -0.35 -14.78
CA HIS A 57 3.67 -0.16 -13.40
C HIS A 57 3.67 -1.41 -12.51
N THR A 58 3.44 -2.60 -13.06
CA THR A 58 3.69 -3.87 -12.36
C THR A 58 5.15 -4.27 -12.48
N PHE A 59 5.80 -4.68 -11.39
CA PHE A 59 7.18 -5.17 -11.41
C PHE A 59 7.33 -6.52 -10.71
N HIS A 60 8.25 -7.36 -11.20
CA HIS A 60 8.54 -8.65 -10.59
C HIS A 60 9.54 -8.49 -9.45
N CYS A 61 9.12 -8.87 -8.24
CA CYS A 61 10.02 -8.94 -7.10
C CYS A 61 10.71 -10.30 -7.06
N ARG A 62 12.04 -10.32 -7.22
CA ARG A 62 12.85 -11.56 -7.18
C ARG A 62 12.89 -12.21 -5.78
N TRP A 63 12.73 -11.44 -4.72
CA TRP A 63 12.73 -11.97 -3.35
C TRP A 63 11.45 -12.75 -3.05
N CYS A 64 10.30 -12.21 -3.44
CA CYS A 64 9.00 -12.86 -3.24
C CYS A 64 8.58 -13.78 -4.41
N ASN A 65 9.24 -13.71 -5.56
CA ASN A 65 8.89 -14.39 -6.81
C ASN A 65 7.45 -14.13 -7.27
N ILE A 66 6.97 -12.89 -7.10
CA ILE A 66 5.64 -12.45 -7.54
C ILE A 66 5.72 -11.13 -8.29
N CYS A 67 4.75 -10.89 -9.17
CA CYS A 67 4.52 -9.59 -9.81
C CYS A 67 3.63 -8.73 -8.90
N VAL A 68 4.05 -7.50 -8.64
CA VAL A 68 3.34 -6.56 -7.76
C VAL A 68 2.98 -5.32 -8.55
N GLU A 69 1.69 -4.97 -8.54
CA GLU A 69 1.15 -3.76 -9.18
C GLU A 69 1.56 -2.50 -8.41
N GLU A 70 1.91 -1.44 -9.15
CA GLU A 70 2.46 -0.18 -8.62
C GLU A 70 3.53 -0.45 -7.56
N PHE A 71 4.53 -1.27 -7.94
CA PHE A 71 5.59 -1.69 -7.03
C PHE A 71 6.43 -0.50 -6.57
N ASP A 72 6.53 -0.32 -5.26
CA ASP A 72 7.39 0.68 -4.63
C ASP A 72 8.73 0.03 -4.28
N HIS A 73 8.72 -0.91 -3.33
CA HIS A 73 9.92 -1.62 -2.92
C HIS A 73 9.63 -2.95 -2.23
N HIS A 74 10.64 -3.81 -2.11
CA HIS A 74 10.60 -4.96 -1.22
C HIS A 74 11.19 -4.55 0.13
N CYS A 75 10.38 -4.54 1.17
CA CYS A 75 10.81 -4.13 2.50
C CYS A 75 11.25 -5.35 3.31
N LEU A 76 12.55 -5.42 3.59
CA LEU A 76 13.14 -6.51 4.38
C LEU A 76 12.61 -6.54 5.83
N TRP A 77 12.24 -5.37 6.38
CA TRP A 77 11.77 -5.23 7.76
C TRP A 77 10.42 -5.90 8.00
N VAL A 78 9.50 -5.78 7.05
CA VAL A 78 8.19 -6.47 7.09
C VAL A 78 8.22 -7.78 6.31
N ASN A 79 9.36 -8.12 5.69
CA ASN A 79 9.56 -9.26 4.81
C ASN A 79 8.44 -9.38 3.75
N ASN A 80 8.06 -8.25 3.15
CA ASN A 80 6.94 -8.16 2.23
C ASN A 80 7.18 -7.08 1.16
N CYS A 81 6.56 -7.25 -0.01
CA CYS A 81 6.54 -6.23 -1.06
C CYS A 81 5.53 -5.14 -0.71
N ILE A 82 5.93 -3.88 -0.88
CA ILE A 82 5.06 -2.72 -0.75
C ILE A 82 4.68 -2.24 -2.16
N GLY A 83 3.38 -2.06 -2.39
CA GLY A 83 2.78 -1.53 -3.61
C GLY A 83 1.43 -0.90 -3.31
N CYS A 84 0.62 -0.60 -4.34
CA CYS A 84 -0.63 0.17 -4.17
C CYS A 84 -1.59 -0.36 -3.09
N HIS A 85 -1.74 -1.68 -3.02
CA HIS A 85 -2.70 -2.34 -2.13
C HIS A 85 -2.35 -2.23 -0.65
N ASN A 86 -1.06 -2.09 -0.30
CA ASN A 86 -0.61 -2.10 1.10
C ASN A 86 0.22 -0.87 1.49
N PHE A 87 0.44 0.07 0.57
CA PHE A 87 1.17 1.31 0.84
C PHE A 87 0.57 2.10 2.01
N ARG A 88 -0.77 2.14 2.15
CA ARG A 88 -1.44 2.82 3.27
C ARG A 88 -1.11 2.22 4.63
N PHE A 89 -1.13 0.89 4.71
CA PHE A 89 -0.78 0.19 5.94
C PHE A 89 0.69 0.38 6.28
N PHE A 90 1.56 0.41 5.28
CA PHE A 90 2.97 0.72 5.46
C PHE A 90 3.18 2.15 5.99
N LEU A 91 2.48 3.15 5.44
CA LEU A 91 2.55 4.52 5.93
C LEU A 91 2.06 4.65 7.38
N LEU A 92 0.93 4.01 7.73
CA LEU A 92 0.44 3.95 9.11
C LEU A 92 1.45 3.26 10.03
N PHE A 93 2.06 2.16 9.58
CA PHE A 93 3.08 1.45 10.35
C PHE A 93 4.27 2.36 10.69
N ILE A 94 4.82 3.09 9.71
CA ILE A 94 5.93 4.03 9.94
C ILE A 94 5.51 5.18 10.85
N PHE A 95 4.29 5.70 10.70
CA PHE A 95 3.75 6.74 11.57
C PHE A 95 3.65 6.27 13.02
N PHE A 96 3.04 5.10 13.26
CA PHE A 96 2.92 4.55 14.61
C PHE A 96 4.29 4.21 15.22
N LEU A 97 5.21 3.65 14.43
CA LEU A 97 6.57 3.35 14.87
C LEU A 97 7.31 4.63 15.31
N THR A 98 7.25 5.68 14.50
CA THR A 98 7.83 7.00 14.83
C THR A 98 7.20 7.60 16.08
N SER A 99 5.87 7.53 16.21
CA SER A 99 5.17 8.07 17.38
C SER A 99 5.51 7.31 18.66
N TYR A 100 5.65 5.99 18.59
CA TYR A 100 6.02 5.14 19.71
C TYR A 100 7.45 5.45 20.17
N ASP A 101 8.40 5.55 19.24
CA ASP A 101 9.79 5.88 19.54
C ASP A 101 9.91 7.26 20.19
N LEU A 102 9.15 8.25 19.70
CA LEU A 102 9.09 9.59 20.32
C LEU A 102 8.55 9.56 21.75
N VAL A 103 7.49 8.78 22.01
CA VAL A 103 6.92 8.63 23.36
C VAL A 103 7.92 7.96 24.30
N VAL A 104 8.61 6.91 23.85
CA VAL A 104 9.66 6.23 24.63
C VAL A 104 10.80 7.19 24.95
N LEU A 105 11.28 7.96 23.97
CA LEU A 105 12.32 8.96 24.17
C LEU A 105 11.93 10.03 25.19
N LEU A 106 10.71 10.56 25.06
CA LEU A 106 10.20 11.54 26.00
C LEU A 106 10.10 10.96 27.41
N ALA A 107 9.58 9.75 27.56
CA ALA A 107 9.48 9.07 28.86
C ALA A 107 10.86 8.84 29.49
N CYS A 108 11.84 8.37 28.72
CA CYS A 108 13.22 8.18 29.18
C CYS A 108 13.85 9.50 29.61
N PHE A 109 13.69 10.56 28.81
CA PHE A 109 14.20 11.89 29.13
C PHE A 109 13.55 12.45 30.39
N THR A 110 12.23 12.36 30.51
CA THR A 110 11.49 12.80 31.71
C THR A 110 11.94 12.02 32.95
N TYR A 111 12.12 10.70 32.86
CA TYR A 111 12.63 9.90 33.98
C TYR A 111 14.04 10.36 34.42
N LEU A 112 14.96 10.57 33.47
CA LEU A 112 16.31 11.05 33.78
C LEU A 112 16.31 12.46 34.39
N ALA A 113 15.44 13.34 33.90
CA ALA A 113 15.31 14.70 34.40
C ALA A 113 14.75 14.74 35.84
N LEU A 114 13.65 14.01 36.09
CA LEU A 114 13.00 13.96 37.40
C LEU A 114 13.89 13.31 38.46
N ASN A 115 14.69 12.32 38.09
CA ASN A 115 15.58 11.61 39.01
C ASN A 115 17.02 12.16 38.96
N SER A 116 17.28 13.32 38.38
CA SER A 116 18.64 13.83 38.16
C SER A 116 19.50 13.96 39.42
N GLN A 117 18.88 14.20 40.58
CA GLN A 117 19.55 14.34 41.89
C GLN A 117 19.90 13.01 42.56
N GLU A 118 19.23 11.91 42.17
CA GLU A 118 19.49 10.59 42.75
C GLU A 118 20.87 10.06 42.33
N PRO A 119 21.53 9.18 43.10
CA PRO A 119 22.77 8.56 42.68
C PRO A 119 22.59 7.74 41.38
N PHE A 120 23.69 7.50 40.65
CA PHE A 120 23.67 6.67 39.45
C PHE A 120 23.45 5.19 39.82
N GLY A 121 22.19 4.75 39.78
CA GLY A 121 21.80 3.35 39.88
C GLY A 121 21.78 2.64 38.53
N VAL A 122 21.65 1.31 38.58
CA VAL A 122 21.54 0.44 37.40
C VAL A 122 20.38 0.88 36.49
N GLU A 123 19.26 1.33 37.06
CA GLU A 123 18.10 1.80 36.29
C GLU A 123 18.45 2.96 35.35
N LYS A 124 19.16 3.98 35.83
CA LYS A 124 19.60 5.11 35.00
C LYS A 124 20.58 4.69 33.91
N ILE A 125 21.48 3.76 34.23
CA ILE A 125 22.43 3.20 33.25
C ILE A 125 21.62 2.51 32.14
N CYS A 126 20.65 1.66 32.49
CA CYS A 126 19.76 1.03 31.53
C CYS A 126 18.96 2.05 30.70
N THR A 127 18.42 3.10 31.33
CA THR A 127 17.70 4.16 30.62
C THR A 127 18.59 4.90 29.64
N VAL A 128 19.82 5.24 30.01
CA VAL A 128 20.79 5.89 29.11
C VAL A 128 21.13 4.96 27.93
N LEU A 129 21.40 3.68 28.21
CA LEU A 129 21.68 2.68 27.18
C LEU A 129 20.50 2.46 26.23
N LEU A 130 19.26 2.66 26.67
CA LEU A 130 18.06 2.62 25.82
C LEU A 130 17.85 3.93 25.03
N THR A 131 18.15 5.08 25.65
CA THR A 131 17.90 6.41 25.08
C THR A 131 18.78 6.68 23.87
N ILE A 132 20.05 6.26 23.91
CA ILE A 132 21.01 6.47 22.82
C ILE A 132 20.54 5.82 21.50
N PRO A 133 20.23 4.51 21.44
CA PRO A 133 19.73 3.88 20.24
C PRO A 133 18.39 4.44 19.80
N ALA A 134 17.44 4.67 20.71
CA ALA A 134 16.15 5.28 20.37
C ALA A 134 16.35 6.65 19.67
N ALA A 135 17.22 7.52 20.22
CA ALA A 135 17.50 8.82 19.62
C ALA A 135 18.17 8.69 18.25
N SER A 136 19.06 7.70 18.08
CA SER A 136 19.70 7.42 16.80
C SER A 136 18.72 6.88 15.74
N CYS A 137 17.70 6.13 16.14
CA CYS A 137 16.67 5.56 15.26
C CYS A 137 15.61 6.59 14.86
N LEU A 138 15.33 7.58 15.72
CA LEU A 138 14.34 8.63 15.45
C LEU A 138 14.66 9.42 14.18
N VAL A 139 15.93 9.79 13.95
CA VAL A 139 16.31 10.63 12.81
C VAL A 139 16.03 9.93 11.46
N PRO A 140 16.49 8.68 11.21
CA PRO A 140 16.11 7.93 10.02
C PRO A 140 14.59 7.75 9.87
N LEU A 141 13.86 7.48 10.97
CA LEU A 141 12.41 7.31 10.93
C LEU A 141 11.69 8.59 10.49
N LEU A 142 12.13 9.76 10.98
CA LEU A 142 11.57 11.05 10.57
C LEU A 142 11.88 11.36 9.09
N ILE A 143 13.07 11.04 8.61
CA ILE A 143 13.44 11.22 7.20
C ILE A 143 12.56 10.32 6.31
N LEU A 144 12.42 9.04 6.68
CA LEU A 144 11.57 8.09 5.96
C LEU A 144 10.11 8.55 5.95
N LEU A 145 9.55 8.93 7.10
CA LEU A 145 8.18 9.43 7.20
C LEU A 145 7.97 10.69 6.35
N SER A 146 8.92 11.63 6.38
CA SER A 146 8.86 12.86 5.58
C SER A 146 8.86 12.55 4.08
N HIS A 147 9.71 11.63 3.63
CA HIS A 147 9.75 11.20 2.24
C HIS A 147 8.42 10.57 1.80
N GLN A 148 7.85 9.69 2.62
CA GLN A 148 6.55 9.07 2.31
C GLN A 148 5.39 10.08 2.30
N ILE A 149 5.44 11.12 3.15
CA ILE A 149 4.44 12.20 3.13
C ILE A 149 4.59 13.05 1.86
N ILE A 150 5.82 13.44 1.50
CA ILE A 150 6.08 14.26 0.30
C ILE A 150 5.62 13.53 -0.96
N THR A 151 5.91 12.23 -1.08
CA THR A 151 5.47 11.43 -2.23
C THR A 151 3.95 11.36 -2.33
N VAL A 152 3.24 11.23 -1.20
CA VAL A 152 1.77 11.27 -1.17
C VAL A 152 1.23 12.64 -1.55
N VAL A 153 1.79 13.72 -0.99
CA VAL A 153 1.36 15.09 -1.29
C VAL A 153 1.62 15.45 -2.75
N ALA A 154 2.76 15.07 -3.30
CA ALA A 154 3.09 15.27 -4.72
C ALA A 154 2.16 14.45 -5.64
N ALA A 155 1.77 13.24 -5.23
CA ALA A 155 0.79 12.43 -5.96
C ALA A 155 -0.60 13.08 -5.96
N GLN A 156 -0.99 13.74 -4.86
CA GLN A 156 -2.25 14.48 -4.76
C GLN A 156 -2.24 15.73 -5.66
N ASP A 157 -1.15 16.50 -5.63
CA ASP A 157 -1.01 17.75 -6.42
C ASP A 157 -0.99 17.50 -7.93
N SER A 158 -0.35 16.41 -8.36
CA SER A 158 -0.31 16.00 -9.77
C SER A 158 -1.63 15.46 -10.31
N GLY A 159 -2.68 15.33 -9.48
CA GLY A 159 -3.96 14.70 -9.87
C GLY A 159 -3.82 13.22 -10.25
N THR A 160 -2.66 12.61 -10.01
CA THR A 160 -2.36 11.21 -10.32
C THR A 160 -2.85 10.27 -9.21
N PHE A 161 -3.13 10.81 -8.02
CA PHE A 161 -3.73 10.07 -6.92
C PHE A 161 -5.22 9.77 -7.21
N LYS A 162 -5.47 8.73 -7.99
CA LYS A 162 -6.76 8.03 -7.96
C LYS A 162 -6.83 7.30 -6.63
N ASP A 163 -7.54 7.88 -5.66
CA ASP A 163 -7.87 7.20 -4.42
C ASP A 163 -8.45 5.80 -4.75
N PRO A 164 -7.77 4.68 -4.48
CA PRO A 164 -8.27 3.34 -4.87
C PRO A 164 -9.60 2.97 -4.17
N PHE A 165 -9.95 3.72 -3.13
CA PHE A 165 -11.21 3.61 -2.39
C PHE A 165 -12.26 4.67 -2.74
N ALA A 166 -11.91 5.75 -3.47
CA ALA A 166 -12.92 6.72 -3.92
C ALA A 166 -13.89 6.09 -4.92
N SER A 167 -13.44 5.12 -5.71
CA SER A 167 -14.28 4.31 -6.60
C SER A 167 -15.20 3.34 -5.84
N HIS A 168 -14.76 2.81 -4.68
CA HIS A 168 -15.57 1.93 -3.85
C HIS A 168 -16.59 2.67 -2.98
N LEU A 169 -16.25 3.89 -2.53
CA LEU A 169 -17.17 4.75 -1.76
C LEU A 169 -18.22 5.43 -2.64
N SER A 170 -17.92 5.76 -3.90
CA SER A 170 -18.92 6.27 -4.83
C SER A 170 -19.97 5.20 -5.18
N ALA A 171 -19.59 3.92 -5.24
CA ALA A 171 -20.50 2.79 -5.43
C ALA A 171 -21.42 2.51 -4.22
N TRP A 172 -21.00 2.88 -3.00
CA TRP A 172 -21.83 2.79 -1.79
C TRP A 172 -22.71 4.01 -1.55
N ARG A 173 -22.40 5.17 -2.15
CA ARG A 173 -23.21 6.39 -2.04
C ARG A 173 -24.42 6.40 -2.99
N SER A 174 -24.46 5.48 -3.95
CA SER A 174 -25.54 5.30 -4.92
C SER A 174 -26.53 4.18 -4.56
N HIS A 175 -26.45 3.64 -3.34
CA HIS A 175 -27.39 2.66 -2.80
C HIS A 175 -28.16 3.20 -1.60
#